data_AF-A0A7K4CVK5-F1
#
_entry.id   AF-A0A7K4CVK5-F1
#
_cell.length_a   1.000
_cell.length_b   1.000
_cell.length_c   1.000
_cell.angle_alpha   90.00
_cell.angle_beta   90.00
_cell.angle_gamma   90.00
#
_symmetry.space_group_name_H-M   'P 1'
#
loop_
_entity.id
_entity.type
_entity.pdbx_description
1 polymer ?
#
loop_
_entity_poly.entity_id
_entity_poly.type
_entity_poly.pdbx_seq_one_letter_code
_entity_poly.pdbx_strand_id
1 'polypeptide(L)' 'MHLITVHLPEAYLEGLDSLVNERIYPNRSEAIRVAVRDMLKTELSMFLKQAEKAQQIE' A
#
# COMPACT_ATOMS: atom_id res chain seq x y z
N MET A 1 -11.14 -2.26 -12.06
CA MET A 1 -10.13 -1.30 -11.55
C MET A 1 -10.72 0.10 -11.69
N HIS A 2 -10.52 0.97 -10.70
CA HIS A 2 -10.94 2.37 -10.76
C HIS A 2 -9.71 3.27 -10.95
N LEU A 3 -9.86 4.37 -11.71
CA LEU A 3 -8.81 5.37 -11.87
C LEU A 3 -8.79 6.28 -10.64
N ILE A 4 -7.61 6.45 -10.04
CA ILE A 4 -7.39 7.33 -8.91
C ILE A 4 -6.23 8.26 -9.26
N THR A 5 -6.40 9.56 -9.00
CA THR A 5 -5.34 10.55 -9.13
C THR A 5 -4.88 10.95 -7.73
N VAL A 6 -3.57 10.92 -7.50
CA VAL A 6 -2.94 11.30 -6.23
C VAL A 6 -1.82 12.31 -6.49
N HIS A 7 -1.58 13.19 -5.53
CA HIS A 7 -0.45 14.12 -5.56
C HIS A 7 0.67 13.54 -4.69
N LEU A 8 1.87 13.40 -5.25
CA LEU A 8 3.04 12.85 -4.59
C LEU A 8 4.25 13.78 -4.80
N PRO A 9 5.12 13.95 -3.78
CA PRO A 9 6.41 14.60 -3.95
C PRO A 9 7.27 13.94 -5.03
N GLU A 10 8.11 14.73 -5.70
CA GLU A 10 8.98 14.24 -6.78
C GLU A 10 9.92 13.12 -6.31
N ALA A 11 10.47 13.23 -5.10
CA ALA A 11 11.35 12.21 -4.52
C ALA A 11 10.71 10.81 -4.47
N TYR A 12 9.38 10.72 -4.28
CA TYR A 12 8.68 9.43 -4.27
C TYR A 12 8.44 8.90 -5.68
N LEU A 13 8.23 9.79 -6.65
CA LEU A 13 8.13 9.42 -8.06
C LEU A 13 9.46 8.86 -8.58
N GLU A 14 10.59 9.47 -8.22
CA GLU A 14 11.94 8.99 -8.54
C GLU A 14 12.23 7.61 -7.92
N GLY A 15 11.80 7.40 -6.66
CA GLY A 15 11.88 6.10 -6.01
C GLY A 15 11.06 5.04 -6.75
N LEU A 16 9.82 5.36 -7.15
CA LEU A 16 8.99 4.45 -7.95
C LEU A 16 9.60 4.16 -9.32
N ASP A 17 10.22 5.15 -9.96
CA ASP A 17 10.91 4.96 -11.23
C ASP A 17 12.09 4.02 -11.11
N SER A 18 12.91 4.18 -10.08
CA SER A 18 14.05 3.29 -9.82
C SER A 18 13.59 1.84 -9.71
N LEU A 19 12.51 1.58 -8.97
CA LEU A 19 11.95 0.22 -8.82
C LEU A 19 11.44 -0.37 -10.14
N VAL A 20 10.89 0.45 -11.03
CA VAL A 20 10.43 0.00 -12.35
C VAL A 20 11.61 -0.22 -13.30
N ASN A 21 12.61 0.67 -13.26
CA ASN A 21 13.82 0.57 -14.07
C ASN A 21 14.66 -0.67 -13.71
N GLU A 22 14.71 -1.02 -12.43
CA GLU A 22 15.32 -2.25 -11.94
C GLU A 22 14.50 -3.52 -12.25
N ARG A 23 13.35 -3.38 -12.94
CA ARG A 23 12.42 -4.47 -13.28
C ARG A 23 11.84 -5.22 -12.08
N ILE A 24 11.85 -4.59 -10.90
CA ILE A 24 11.19 -5.14 -9.69
C ILE A 24 9.67 -5.10 -9.90
N TYR A 25 9.17 -4.02 -10.49
CA TYR A 25 7.77 -3.88 -10.87
C TYR A 25 7.62 -3.57 -12.37
N PRO A 26 6.54 -4.04 -13.01
CA PRO A 26 6.31 -3.79 -14.44
C PRO A 26 5.95 -2.33 -14.75
N ASN A 27 5.38 -1.60 -13.79
CA ASN A 27 5.03 -0.18 -13.92
C ASN A 27 4.78 0.46 -12.54
N ARG A 28 4.74 1.81 -12.51
CA ARG A 28 4.48 2.58 -11.28
C ARG A 28 3.14 2.22 -10.64
N SER A 29 2.10 2.00 -11.45
CA SER A 29 0.77 1.67 -10.94
C SER A 29 0.73 0.32 -10.22
N GLU A 30 1.50 -0.66 -10.65
CA GLU A 30 1.65 -1.96 -9.96
C GLU A 30 2.39 -1.78 -8.64
N ALA A 31 3.51 -1.04 -8.64
CA ALA A 31 4.27 -0.75 -7.43
C ALA A 31 3.40 -0.05 -6.37
N ILE A 32 2.61 0.96 -6.77
CA ILE A 32 1.68 1.67 -5.89
C ILE A 32 0.59 0.71 -5.37
N ARG A 33 0.00 -0.12 -6.24
CA ARG A 33 -1.03 -1.09 -5.81
C ARG A 33 -0.48 -2.12 -4.83
N VAL A 34 0.75 -2.59 -5.01
CA VAL A 34 1.44 -3.49 -4.08
C VAL A 34 1.65 -2.80 -2.73
N ALA A 35 2.22 -1.59 -2.73
CA ALA A 35 2.43 -0.82 -1.50
C ALA A 35 1.13 -0.59 -0.71
N VAL A 36 0.06 -0.20 -1.40
CA VAL A 36 -1.27 -0.01 -0.79
C VAL A 36 -1.81 -1.33 -0.21
N ARG A 37 -1.70 -2.44 -0.95
CA ARG A 37 -2.16 -3.75 -0.48
C ARG A 37 -1.40 -4.19 0.77
N ASP A 38 -0.08 -4.02 0.79
CA ASP A 38 0.77 -4.48 1.88
C ASP A 38 0.56 -3.61 3.14
N MET A 39 0.37 -2.30 2.94
CA MET A 39 -0.10 -1.38 3.99
C MET A 39 -1.45 -1.83 4.55
N LEU A 40 -2.45 -2.07 3.70
CA LEU A 40 -3.78 -2.49 4.14
C LEU A 40 -3.75 -3.83 4.89
N LYS A 41 -2.97 -4.81 4.42
CA LYS A 41 -2.83 -6.09 5.13
C LYS A 41 -2.24 -5.90 6.52
N THR A 42 -1.21 -5.07 6.64
CA THR A 42 -0.52 -4.82 7.91
C THR A 42 -1.44 -4.11 8.89
N GLU A 43 -2.00 -2.98 8.48
CA GLU A 43 -2.86 -2.15 9.33
C GLU A 43 -4.21 -2.79 9.61
N LEU A 44 -4.92 -3.30 8.59
CA LEU A 44 -6.25 -3.87 8.77
C LEU A 44 -6.22 -5.17 9.58
N SER A 45 -5.17 -6.00 9.43
CA SER A 45 -5.01 -7.18 10.28
C SER A 45 -4.83 -6.80 11.75
N MET A 46 -4.23 -5.65 12.03
CA MET A 46 -4.12 -5.09 13.37
C MET A 46 -5.46 -4.54 13.85
N PHE A 47 -6.21 -3.84 13.00
CA PHE A 47 -7.53 -3.29 13.35
C PHE A 47 -8.59 -4.37 13.61
N LEU A 48 -8.70 -5.39 12.76
CA LEU A 48 -9.67 -6.48 12.93
C LEU A 48 -9.37 -7.31 14.18
N LYS A 49 -8.09 -7.60 14.46
CA LYS A 49 -7.68 -8.29 15.69
C LYS A 49 -7.94 -7.48 16.96
N GLN A 50 -7.90 -6.15 16.88
CA GLN A 50 -8.22 -5.27 18.02
C GLN A 50 -9.73 -5.24 18.30
N ALA A 51 -10.56 -5.23 17.26
CA ALA A 51 -12.01 -5.28 17.40
C ALA A 51 -12.50 -6.59 18.04
N GLU A 52 -11.91 -7.73 17.66
CA GLU A 52 -12.25 -9.04 18.25
C GLU A 52 -11.81 -9.17 19.72
N LYS A 53 -10.66 -8.59 20.09
CA LYS A 53 -10.18 -8.60 21.48
C LYS A 53 -10.98 -7.70 22.42
N ALA A 54 -11.54 -6.60 21.91
CA ALA A 54 -12.40 -5.72 22.70
C ALA A 54 -13.74 -6.38 23.05
N GLN A 55 -14.23 -7.31 22.23
CA GLN A 55 -15.50 -8.03 22.43
C GLN A 55 -15.37 -9.30 23.27
N GLN A 56 -14.15 -9.77 23.58
CA GLN A 56 -13.91 -10.93 24.46
C GLN A 56 -13.62 -10.53 25.92
N ILE A 57 -13.70 -9.24 26.25
CA ILE A 57 -13.49 -8.72 27.62
C ILE A 57 -14.82 -8.24 28.25
N GLU A 58 -15.94 -8.27 27.52
CA GLU A 58 -17.30 -8.21 28.11
C GLU A 58 -17.80 -9.63 28.45
#